data_AF-A0A1Y3SSX4-F1
#
_entry.id   AF-A0A1Y3SSX4-F1
#
_cell.length_a   1.000
_cell.length_b   1.000
_cell.length_c   1.000
_cell.angle_alpha   90.00
_cell.angle_beta   90.00
_cell.angle_gamma   90.00
#
_symmetry.space_group_name_H-M   'P 1'
#
loop_
_entity.id
_entity.type
_entity.pdbx_description
1 polymer ?
#
loop_
_entity_poly.entity_id
_entity_poly.type
_entity_poly.pdbx_seq_one_letter_code
_entity_poly.pdbx_strand_id
1 'polypeptide(L)'
;MRKMNLKTNITKHISMCASLLLCLLIAGCSNSDSGERGFTDFEHIEAEYLETIANLNWPEGVTLPESLEGEDTGASFQVGYGDTRASNLWEYCWMKEWLDTYNTDPERAQKALDELETAFDMPYMGEDRCDDATRNYLRENIDKAKLGDPSGFMECIEVNYAN
;
A
#
# COMPACT_ATOMS: atom_id res chain seq x y z
N MET A 1 -66.46 53.82 -13.75
CA MET A 1 -66.67 53.57 -15.20
C MET A 1 -65.99 52.25 -15.56
N ARG A 2 -66.63 51.42 -16.40
CA ARG A 2 -66.33 50.01 -16.67
C ARG A 2 -65.03 49.76 -17.46
N LYS A 3 -64.33 48.69 -17.03
CA LYS A 3 -63.62 47.60 -17.77
C LYS A 3 -62.54 47.93 -18.82
N MET A 4 -61.38 47.26 -18.70
CA MET A 4 -60.81 46.21 -19.59
C MET A 4 -59.44 45.76 -19.00
N ASN A 5 -59.23 44.55 -18.45
CA ASN A 5 -59.00 43.20 -19.02
C ASN A 5 -57.73 43.04 -19.90
N LEU A 6 -56.70 42.32 -19.40
CA LEU A 6 -56.03 41.13 -19.99
C LEU A 6 -54.80 40.73 -19.10
N LYS A 7 -54.78 39.51 -18.51
CA LYS A 7 -54.00 38.32 -18.95
C LYS A 7 -52.49 38.41 -18.61
N THR A 8 -51.77 37.43 -18.05
CA THR A 8 -51.91 35.98 -17.88
C THR A 8 -50.90 35.53 -16.78
N ASN A 9 -51.25 34.50 -16.00
CA ASN A 9 -50.36 33.77 -15.08
C ASN A 9 -49.29 32.95 -15.82
N ILE A 10 -47.99 33.12 -15.52
CA ILE A 10 -46.92 32.14 -15.75
C ILE A 10 -45.91 32.26 -14.59
N THR A 11 -46.02 31.44 -13.53
CA THR A 11 -45.20 30.22 -13.29
C THR A 11 -43.74 30.56 -12.94
N LYS A 12 -43.41 30.74 -11.66
CA LYS A 12 -42.84 29.76 -10.69
C LYS A 12 -41.30 29.64 -10.72
N HIS A 13 -40.73 29.82 -9.52
CA HIS A 13 -39.47 29.26 -8.99
C HIS A 13 -38.14 29.70 -9.61
N ILE A 14 -37.68 30.89 -9.18
CA ILE A 14 -36.25 31.22 -9.10
C ILE A 14 -35.82 30.90 -7.66
N SER A 15 -35.33 29.69 -7.42
CA SER A 15 -34.50 29.41 -6.24
C SER A 15 -33.85 28.05 -6.41
N MET A 16 -32.57 27.97 -6.09
CA MET A 16 -31.77 26.76 -5.91
C MET A 16 -31.17 26.16 -7.20
N CYS A 17 -30.01 26.69 -7.63
CA CYS A 17 -29.00 25.99 -8.44
C CYS A 17 -27.70 26.82 -8.57
N ALA A 18 -27.14 27.31 -7.45
CA ALA A 18 -25.89 28.09 -7.48
C ALA A 18 -24.87 27.66 -6.40
N SER A 19 -24.85 26.36 -6.05
CA SER A 19 -23.95 25.84 -5.03
C SER A 19 -23.49 24.41 -5.35
N LEU A 20 -22.96 24.15 -6.55
CA LEU A 20 -22.34 22.85 -6.84
C LEU A 20 -21.37 22.93 -8.04
N LEU A 21 -20.36 23.80 -7.97
CA LEU A 21 -19.27 23.87 -8.97
C LEU A 21 -17.95 24.25 -8.28
N LEU A 22 -17.52 23.43 -7.30
CA LEU A 22 -16.16 23.48 -6.74
C LEU A 22 -15.64 22.08 -6.37
N CYS A 23 -15.79 21.14 -7.29
CA CYS A 23 -15.02 19.91 -7.30
C CYS A 23 -14.49 19.76 -8.72
N LEU A 24 -13.16 19.74 -8.90
CA LEU A 24 -12.40 19.18 -10.04
C LEU A 24 -11.08 19.96 -10.21
N LEU A 25 -10.18 19.95 -9.23
CA LEU A 25 -8.74 20.21 -9.47
C LEU A 25 -7.89 19.65 -8.33
N ILE A 26 -7.94 18.34 -8.10
CA ILE A 26 -6.74 17.55 -7.75
C ILE A 26 -6.94 16.17 -8.39
N ALA A 27 -6.90 16.11 -9.72
CA ALA A 27 -6.41 14.91 -10.37
C ALA A 27 -4.91 14.92 -10.10
N GLY A 28 -4.51 14.43 -8.93
CA GLY A 28 -3.15 13.93 -8.76
C GLY A 28 -3.04 12.80 -9.75
N CYS A 29 -2.47 13.08 -10.92
CA CYS A 29 -1.82 12.05 -11.69
C CYS A 29 -0.75 11.51 -10.75
N SER A 30 -1.08 10.47 -9.99
CA SER A 30 -0.06 9.53 -9.58
C SER A 30 0.62 9.18 -10.89
N ASN A 31 1.86 9.65 -11.05
CA ASN A 31 2.72 9.10 -12.07
C ASN A 31 2.82 7.62 -11.70
N SER A 32 1.90 6.79 -12.21
CA SER A 32 2.20 5.40 -12.50
C SER A 32 3.18 5.47 -13.67
N ASP A 33 4.38 5.98 -13.40
CA ASP A 33 5.53 5.70 -14.23
C ASP A 33 5.65 4.20 -14.03
N SER A 34 5.06 3.43 -14.94
CA SER A 34 5.44 2.04 -15.11
C SER A 34 6.89 2.13 -15.57
N GLY A 35 7.80 2.34 -14.62
CA GLY A 35 9.22 2.57 -14.86
C GLY A 35 9.68 1.53 -15.85
N GLU A 36 10.44 1.96 -16.85
CA GLU A 36 10.89 1.09 -17.93
C GLU A 36 11.25 -0.29 -17.38
N ARG A 37 10.53 -1.32 -17.84
CA ARG A 37 10.70 -2.73 -17.46
C ARG A 37 12.02 -3.27 -18.03
N GLY A 38 13.12 -2.70 -17.56
CA GLY A 38 14.47 -2.94 -17.99
C GLY A 38 15.27 -3.70 -16.94
N PHE A 39 16.48 -4.06 -17.34
CA PHE A 39 17.49 -4.55 -16.42
C PHE A 39 18.43 -3.40 -16.04
N THR A 40 18.91 -3.44 -14.81
CA THR A 40 19.80 -2.46 -14.20
C THR A 40 20.89 -3.16 -13.38
N ASP A 41 21.81 -2.40 -12.81
CA ASP A 41 22.92 -2.90 -11.99
C ASP A 41 22.60 -2.90 -10.49
N PHE A 42 23.54 -3.39 -9.69
CA PHE A 42 23.41 -3.44 -8.23
C PHE A 42 23.32 -2.05 -7.58
N GLU A 43 24.11 -1.09 -8.05
CA GLU A 43 24.12 0.28 -7.49
C GLU A 43 22.73 0.92 -7.59
N HIS A 44 22.04 0.71 -8.70
CA HIS A 44 20.69 1.21 -8.88
C HIS A 44 19.68 0.56 -7.93
N ILE A 45 19.66 -0.78 -7.82
CA ILE A 45 18.70 -1.45 -6.94
C ILE A 45 18.99 -1.24 -5.45
N GLU A 46 20.26 -1.00 -5.07
CA GLU A 46 20.60 -0.60 -3.71
C GLU A 46 20.05 0.80 -3.41
N ALA A 47 20.15 1.74 -4.35
CA ALA A 47 19.55 3.06 -4.20
C ALA A 47 18.02 3.00 -4.08
N GLU A 48 17.34 2.21 -4.93
CA GLU A 48 15.90 1.94 -4.80
C GLU A 48 15.55 1.39 -3.41
N TYR A 49 16.30 0.39 -2.95
CA TYR A 49 16.09 -0.25 -1.64
C TYR A 49 16.17 0.75 -0.48
N LEU A 50 17.23 1.56 -0.44
CA LEU A 50 17.44 2.53 0.63
C LEU A 50 16.44 3.69 0.59
N GLU A 51 16.05 4.12 -0.62
CA GLU A 51 14.99 5.13 -0.80
C GLU A 51 13.65 4.60 -0.29
N THR A 52 13.27 3.37 -0.65
CA THR A 52 12.03 2.76 -0.15
C THR A 52 12.08 2.59 1.37
N ILE A 53 13.21 2.14 1.96
CA ILE A 53 13.35 2.03 3.42
C ILE A 53 13.07 3.36 4.12
N ALA A 54 13.60 4.46 3.60
CA ALA A 54 13.44 5.80 4.18
C ALA A 54 12.00 6.33 4.09
N ASN A 55 11.20 5.83 3.14
CA ASN A 55 9.84 6.30 2.88
C ASN A 55 8.74 5.44 3.52
N LEU A 56 9.06 4.21 3.94
CA LEU A 56 8.12 3.35 4.65
C LEU A 56 8.05 3.66 6.14
N ASN A 57 6.91 3.34 6.74
CA ASN A 57 6.72 3.32 8.19
C ASN A 57 7.16 1.97 8.77
N TRP A 58 7.59 1.95 10.03
CA TRP A 58 8.13 0.74 10.64
C TRP A 58 7.55 0.52 12.05
N PRO A 59 7.47 -0.74 12.53
CA PRO A 59 7.21 -1.02 13.94
C PRO A 59 8.22 -0.30 14.84
N GLU A 60 7.80 0.06 16.05
CA GLU A 60 8.67 0.75 16.99
C GLU A 60 9.86 -0.13 17.40
N GLY A 61 11.07 0.44 17.39
CA GLY A 61 12.28 -0.26 17.84
C GLY A 61 12.94 -1.16 16.80
N VAL A 62 12.44 -1.20 15.56
CA VAL A 62 13.12 -1.87 14.44
C VAL A 62 14.42 -1.14 14.11
N THR A 63 15.51 -1.89 14.01
CA THR A 63 16.79 -1.42 13.45
C THR A 63 16.76 -1.65 11.95
N LEU A 64 16.85 -0.57 11.17
CA LEU A 64 16.83 -0.62 9.71
C LEU A 64 18.24 -0.89 9.15
N PRO A 65 18.37 -1.70 8.10
CA PRO A 65 19.65 -1.92 7.43
C PRO A 65 20.11 -0.67 6.66
N GLU A 66 21.42 -0.53 6.53
CA GLU A 66 22.08 0.61 5.85
C GLU A 66 22.53 0.26 4.42
N SER A 67 22.40 -1.00 4.01
CA SER A 67 22.79 -1.51 2.68
C SER A 67 21.93 -2.71 2.29
N LEU A 68 21.85 -2.99 0.98
CA LEU A 68 21.23 -4.21 0.47
C LEU A 68 22.24 -5.37 0.53
N GLU A 69 21.84 -6.51 1.11
CA GLU A 69 22.73 -7.66 1.34
C GLU A 69 22.17 -8.99 0.84
N GLY A 70 23.06 -9.84 0.31
CA GLY A 70 22.76 -11.21 -0.13
C GLY A 70 22.72 -11.40 -1.65
N GLU A 71 22.76 -10.31 -2.41
CA GLU A 71 22.72 -10.29 -3.86
C GLU A 71 24.12 -10.35 -4.49
N ASP A 72 24.24 -10.97 -5.67
CA ASP A 72 25.47 -10.92 -6.47
C ASP A 72 25.61 -9.54 -7.12
N THR A 73 26.49 -8.71 -6.55
CA THR A 73 26.74 -7.34 -7.03
C THR A 73 27.20 -7.25 -8.49
N GLY A 74 27.65 -8.35 -9.11
CA GLY A 74 28.01 -8.43 -10.53
C GLY A 74 26.86 -8.81 -11.47
N ALA A 75 25.67 -9.10 -10.94
CA ALA A 75 24.51 -9.51 -11.72
C ALA A 75 23.75 -8.31 -12.32
N SER A 76 22.74 -8.62 -13.14
CA SER A 76 21.76 -7.66 -13.62
C SER A 76 20.40 -7.94 -13.00
N PHE A 77 19.73 -6.89 -12.56
CA PHE A 77 18.48 -6.96 -11.79
C PHE A 77 17.36 -6.27 -12.55
N GLN A 78 16.12 -6.58 -12.24
CA GLN A 78 15.00 -5.82 -12.78
C GLN A 78 14.90 -4.48 -12.05
N VAL A 79 14.57 -3.41 -12.78
CA VAL A 79 14.16 -2.13 -12.15
C VAL A 79 13.01 -2.40 -11.18
N GLY A 80 13.03 -1.78 -10.00
CA GLY A 80 12.09 -1.99 -8.90
C GLY A 80 12.37 -3.22 -8.03
N TYR A 81 13.47 -3.94 -8.28
CA TYR A 81 13.88 -5.04 -7.40
C TYR A 81 14.24 -4.53 -6.00
N GLY A 82 14.92 -3.39 -5.88
CA GLY A 82 15.26 -2.81 -4.58
C GLY A 82 14.02 -2.47 -3.75
N ASP A 83 13.04 -1.83 -4.39
CA ASP A 83 11.73 -1.54 -3.77
C ASP A 83 11.02 -2.80 -3.28
N THR A 84 11.05 -3.87 -4.08
CA THR A 84 10.49 -5.18 -3.69
C THR A 84 11.21 -5.75 -2.46
N ARG A 85 12.54 -5.66 -2.40
CA ARG A 85 13.32 -6.16 -1.25
C ARG A 85 13.01 -5.38 0.02
N ALA A 86 12.88 -4.05 -0.06
CA ALA A 86 12.51 -3.20 1.06
C ALA A 86 11.08 -3.48 1.55
N SER A 87 10.14 -3.65 0.61
CA SER A 87 8.74 -3.95 0.92
C SER A 87 8.57 -5.33 1.58
N ASN A 88 9.34 -6.33 1.15
CA ASN A 88 9.35 -7.64 1.80
C ASN A 88 9.89 -7.58 3.23
N LEU A 89 10.94 -6.78 3.48
CA LEU A 89 11.45 -6.54 4.84
C LEU A 89 10.39 -5.86 5.71
N TRP A 90 9.67 -4.87 5.16
CA TRP A 90 8.57 -4.19 5.82
C TRP A 90 7.43 -5.15 6.19
N GLU A 91 7.02 -6.02 5.27
CA GLU A 91 6.00 -7.04 5.50
C GLU A 91 6.44 -7.99 6.63
N TYR A 92 7.69 -8.46 6.58
CA TYR A 92 8.29 -9.27 7.64
C TYR A 92 8.23 -8.58 9.01
N CYS A 93 8.64 -7.31 9.08
CA CYS A 93 8.66 -6.58 10.34
C CYS A 93 7.26 -6.44 10.96
N TRP A 94 6.22 -6.19 10.16
CA TRP A 94 4.85 -6.11 10.67
C TRP A 94 4.26 -7.48 11.03
N MET A 95 4.54 -8.53 10.26
CA MET A 95 4.16 -9.90 10.66
C MET A 95 4.80 -10.27 11.99
N LYS A 96 6.07 -9.89 12.18
CA LYS A 96 6.79 -10.18 13.42
C LYS A 96 6.27 -9.35 14.60
N GLU A 97 5.97 -8.08 14.39
CA GLU A 97 5.32 -7.21 15.37
C GLU A 97 4.00 -7.81 15.85
N TRP A 98 3.16 -8.30 14.92
CA TRP A 98 1.92 -8.98 15.28
C TRP A 98 2.19 -10.23 16.13
N LEU A 99 3.10 -11.10 15.70
CA LEU A 99 3.43 -12.34 16.42
C LEU A 99 3.97 -12.09 17.83
N ASP A 100 4.67 -10.97 18.04
CA ASP A 100 5.24 -10.63 19.35
C ASP A 100 4.22 -9.96 20.28
N THR A 101 3.12 -9.44 19.74
CA THR A 101 2.17 -8.60 20.49
C THR A 101 0.75 -9.16 20.58
N TYR A 102 0.32 -10.10 19.73
CA TYR A 102 -1.09 -10.51 19.60
C TYR A 102 -1.75 -11.04 20.88
N ASN A 103 -0.97 -11.54 21.85
CA ASN A 103 -1.48 -12.00 23.14
C ASN A 103 -1.26 -11.02 24.31
N THR A 104 -0.52 -9.94 24.11
CA THR A 104 0.00 -9.07 25.18
C THR A 104 -0.35 -7.60 24.98
N ASP A 105 -0.44 -7.14 23.73
CA ASP A 105 -0.74 -5.76 23.35
C ASP A 105 -1.65 -5.73 22.11
N PRO A 106 -2.99 -5.77 22.31
CA PRO A 106 -3.95 -5.79 21.22
C PRO A 106 -3.94 -4.54 20.33
N GLU A 107 -3.54 -3.38 20.87
CA GLU A 107 -3.48 -2.14 20.07
C GLU A 107 -2.32 -2.20 19.06
N ARG A 108 -1.15 -2.65 19.51
CA ARG A 108 -0.01 -2.89 18.61
C ARG A 108 -0.28 -3.99 17.60
N ALA A 109 -0.90 -5.08 18.03
CA ALA A 109 -1.28 -6.16 17.13
C ALA A 109 -2.29 -5.69 16.06
N GLN A 110 -3.31 -4.92 16.44
CA GLN A 110 -4.26 -4.39 15.45
C GLN A 110 -3.57 -3.44 14.49
N LYS A 111 -2.68 -2.55 14.97
CA LYS A 111 -1.89 -1.69 14.09
C LYS A 111 -1.09 -2.51 13.09
N ALA A 112 -0.44 -3.59 13.51
CA ALA A 112 0.32 -4.45 12.60
C ALA A 112 -0.56 -5.04 11.48
N LEU A 113 -1.80 -5.44 11.79
CA LEU A 113 -2.75 -5.91 10.78
C LEU A 113 -3.19 -4.78 9.84
N ASP A 114 -3.48 -3.60 10.38
CA ASP A 114 -3.91 -2.43 9.59
C ASP A 114 -2.83 -2.03 8.59
N GLU A 115 -1.56 -2.04 9.02
CA GLU A 115 -0.41 -1.76 8.15
C GLU A 115 -0.27 -2.87 7.11
N LEU A 116 -0.26 -4.16 7.50
CA LEU A 116 -0.16 -5.27 6.52
C LEU A 116 -1.26 -5.28 5.46
N GLU A 117 -2.46 -4.75 5.75
CA GLU A 117 -3.50 -4.59 4.74
C GLU A 117 -3.12 -3.58 3.63
N THR A 118 -2.29 -2.58 3.93
CA THR A 118 -1.83 -1.61 2.91
C THR A 118 -0.88 -2.23 1.91
N ALA A 119 -0.31 -3.41 2.20
CA ALA A 119 0.55 -4.16 1.28
C ALA A 119 -0.09 -4.31 -0.11
N PHE A 120 -1.40 -4.55 -0.17
CA PHE A 120 -2.11 -4.80 -1.43
C PHE A 120 -2.22 -3.57 -2.35
N ASP A 121 -1.97 -2.37 -1.82
CA ASP A 121 -1.90 -1.13 -2.60
C ASP A 121 -0.45 -0.75 -2.97
N MET A 122 0.56 -1.49 -2.45
CA MET A 122 1.97 -1.21 -2.70
C MET A 122 2.46 -1.80 -4.04
N PRO A 123 3.44 -1.16 -4.71
CA PRO A 123 3.91 -1.59 -6.03
C PRO A 123 4.35 -3.06 -6.10
N TYR A 124 5.03 -3.59 -5.08
CA TYR A 124 5.52 -4.96 -5.06
C TYR A 124 4.40 -6.03 -5.10
N MET A 125 3.18 -5.67 -4.68
CA MET A 125 1.98 -6.53 -4.76
C MET A 125 1.17 -6.31 -6.05
N GLY A 126 1.59 -5.38 -6.92
CA GLY A 126 0.94 -5.12 -8.20
C GLY A 126 0.89 -6.35 -9.11
N GLU A 127 -0.10 -6.39 -10.01
CA GLU A 127 -0.31 -7.51 -10.94
C GLU A 127 0.88 -7.78 -11.87
N ASP A 128 1.72 -6.78 -12.09
CA ASP A 128 2.94 -6.88 -12.90
C ASP A 128 4.15 -7.43 -12.13
N ARG A 129 4.09 -7.50 -10.79
CA ARG A 129 5.19 -7.90 -9.90
C ARG A 129 4.90 -9.19 -9.14
N CYS A 130 3.66 -9.37 -8.71
CA CYS A 130 3.24 -10.46 -7.84
C CYS A 130 2.12 -11.24 -8.52
N ASP A 131 2.16 -12.57 -8.45
CA ASP A 131 1.09 -13.41 -8.96
C ASP A 131 -0.11 -13.47 -7.98
N ASP A 132 -1.27 -13.89 -8.48
CA ASP A 132 -2.49 -13.98 -7.67
C ASP A 132 -2.35 -14.95 -6.48
N ALA A 133 -1.57 -16.03 -6.61
CA ALA A 133 -1.43 -17.01 -5.54
C ALA A 133 -0.63 -16.41 -4.37
N THR A 134 0.45 -15.69 -4.67
CA THR A 134 1.24 -14.98 -3.65
C THR A 134 0.42 -13.89 -2.95
N ARG A 135 -0.34 -13.07 -3.69
CA ARG A 135 -1.27 -12.10 -3.08
C ARG A 135 -2.31 -12.77 -2.18
N ASN A 136 -2.92 -13.85 -2.65
CA ASN A 136 -3.94 -14.57 -1.88
C ASN A 136 -3.34 -15.23 -0.64
N TYR A 137 -2.10 -15.72 -0.71
CA TYR A 137 -1.40 -16.30 0.44
C TYR A 137 -1.25 -15.28 1.58
N LEU A 138 -0.81 -14.05 1.30
CA LEU A 138 -0.74 -13.01 2.32
C LEU A 138 -2.14 -12.68 2.88
N ARG A 139 -3.15 -12.56 2.02
CA ARG A 139 -4.53 -12.25 2.44
C ARG A 139 -5.08 -13.31 3.39
N GLU A 140 -4.90 -14.58 3.07
CA GLU A 140 -5.31 -15.71 3.91
C GLU A 140 -4.57 -15.70 5.26
N ASN A 141 -3.29 -15.35 5.27
CA ASN A 141 -2.51 -15.25 6.50
C ASN A 141 -2.97 -14.09 7.40
N ILE A 142 -3.29 -12.92 6.82
CA ILE A 142 -3.89 -11.80 7.54
C ILE A 142 -5.26 -12.19 8.10
N ASP A 143 -6.10 -12.89 7.32
CA ASP A 143 -7.42 -13.33 7.78
C ASP A 143 -7.34 -14.35 8.93
N LYS A 144 -6.37 -15.27 8.90
CA LYS A 144 -6.05 -16.14 10.04
C LYS A 144 -5.63 -15.34 11.27
N ALA A 145 -4.73 -14.37 11.09
CA ALA A 145 -4.24 -13.53 12.19
C ALA A 145 -5.36 -12.70 12.84
N LYS A 146 -6.31 -12.16 12.05
CA LYS A 146 -7.53 -11.51 12.58
C LYS A 146 -8.40 -12.43 13.45
N LEU A 147 -8.36 -13.74 13.19
CA LEU A 147 -9.04 -14.75 14.00
C LEU A 147 -8.20 -15.24 15.19
N GLY A 148 -7.02 -14.65 15.41
CA GLY A 148 -6.08 -15.01 16.47
C GLY A 148 -5.27 -16.26 16.16
N ASP A 149 -5.23 -16.72 14.90
CA ASP A 149 -4.43 -17.86 14.46
C ASP A 149 -3.07 -17.40 13.93
N PRO A 150 -1.96 -17.68 14.64
CA PRO A 150 -0.63 -17.25 14.24
C PRO A 150 0.02 -18.10 13.14
N SER A 151 -0.59 -19.22 12.76
CA SER A 151 0.05 -20.24 11.91
C SER A 151 0.53 -19.70 10.57
N GLY A 152 -0.25 -18.82 9.92
CA GLY A 152 0.10 -18.24 8.63
C GLY A 152 1.38 -17.40 8.68
N PHE A 153 1.50 -16.50 9.65
CA PHE A 153 2.70 -15.67 9.80
C PHE A 153 3.91 -16.47 10.30
N MET A 154 3.70 -17.45 11.20
CA MET A 154 4.80 -18.32 11.64
C MET A 154 5.39 -19.11 10.47
N GLU A 155 4.55 -19.73 9.65
CA GLU A 155 4.97 -20.47 8.46
C GLU A 155 5.67 -19.54 7.46
N CYS A 156 5.09 -18.37 7.16
CA CYS A 156 5.68 -17.42 6.23
C CYS A 156 7.09 -16.98 6.65
N ILE A 157 7.28 -16.69 7.96
CA ILE A 157 8.60 -16.34 8.51
C ILE A 157 9.57 -17.52 8.45
N GLU A 158 9.14 -18.72 8.82
CA GLU A 158 9.97 -19.92 8.82
C GLU A 158 10.47 -20.25 7.41
N VAL A 159 9.63 -20.17 6.39
CA VAL A 159 10.00 -20.62 5.03
C VAL A 159 10.74 -19.56 4.21
N ASN A 160 10.51 -18.27 4.49
CA ASN A 160 11.05 -17.17 3.67
C ASN A 160 12.16 -16.36 4.35
N TYR A 161 12.22 -16.36 5.68
CA TYR A 161 13.09 -15.43 6.44
C TYR A 161 13.98 -16.12 7.50
N ALA A 162 13.78 -17.41 7.79
CA ALA A 162 14.67 -18.15 8.67
C ALA A 162 15.94 -18.59 7.92
N ASN A 163 16.97 -17.74 7.92
CA ASN A 163 18.34 -18.09 7.56
C ASN A 163 19.32 -17.54 8.59
#